data_AF-A0A938JCK2-F1
#
_entry.id   AF-A0A938JCK2-F1
#
_cell.length_a   1.000
_cell.length_b   1.000
_cell.length_c   1.000
_cell.angle_alpha   90.00
_cell.angle_beta   90.00
_cell.angle_gamma   90.00
#
_symmetry.space_group_name_H-M   'P 1'
#
loop_
_entity.id
_entity.type
_entity.pdbx_description
1 polymer ?
#
loop_
_entity_poly.entity_id
_entity_poly.type
_entity_poly.pdbx_seq_one_letter_code
_entity_poly.pdbx_strand_id
1 'polypeptide(L)'
;MKKPDATLDDLRHLVALSVLAPRLSGDDRDAVDGIVGDLAVRIGPAVSKRRAAAVLDISVPALDEWIRRGRVEVTTAPGARAGVDTASLVRTAALVPPGASRPGRAVDRALAEQRRRAEFWRLNEAVTAAEGRAFAALPFAERIAQLERHYKTIGALASVRRRPRADAPPPTEAATG
;
A
#
# COMPACT_ATOMS: atom_id res chain seq x y z
N MET A 1 -31.94 18.32 -10.41
CA MET A 1 -31.83 17.06 -9.63
C MET A 1 -30.77 17.25 -8.55
N LYS A 2 -31.12 17.20 -7.26
CA LYS A 2 -30.14 17.17 -6.16
C LYS A 2 -29.48 15.79 -6.19
N LYS A 3 -28.16 15.71 -6.38
CA LYS A 3 -27.42 14.46 -6.12
C LYS A 3 -27.73 14.02 -4.68
N PRO A 4 -28.06 12.74 -4.43
CA PRO A 4 -28.20 12.25 -3.06
C PRO A 4 -26.88 12.55 -2.34
N ASP A 5 -26.97 13.39 -1.32
CA ASP A 5 -25.81 13.83 -0.55
C ASP A 5 -25.32 12.60 0.22
N ALA A 6 -24.18 12.03 -0.19
CA ALA A 6 -23.69 10.79 0.39
C ALA A 6 -23.58 10.91 1.91
N THR A 7 -24.09 9.91 2.60
CA THR A 7 -24.23 9.93 4.05
C THR A 7 -22.87 9.72 4.73
N LEU A 8 -22.77 10.10 6.01
CA LEU A 8 -21.57 9.80 6.80
C LEU A 8 -21.33 8.29 6.86
N ASP A 9 -22.40 7.49 6.83
CA ASP A 9 -22.31 6.03 6.84
C ASP A 9 -21.79 5.46 5.51
N ASP A 10 -22.18 6.03 4.35
CA ASP A 10 -21.57 5.67 3.06
C ASP A 10 -20.04 5.87 3.11
N LEU A 11 -19.59 6.98 3.69
CA LEU A 11 -18.17 7.30 3.80
C LEU A 11 -17.42 6.36 4.77
N ARG A 12 -18.06 5.97 5.88
CA ARG A 12 -17.52 4.98 6.81
C ARG A 12 -17.43 3.60 6.18
N HIS A 13 -18.46 3.17 5.44
CA HIS A 13 -18.47 1.91 4.71
C HIS A 13 -17.38 1.89 3.63
N LEU A 14 -17.22 2.98 2.88
CA LEU A 14 -16.16 3.11 1.88
C LEU A 14 -14.78 2.88 2.52
N VAL A 15 -14.50 3.54 3.64
CA VAL A 15 -13.23 3.37 4.37
C VAL A 15 -13.06 1.94 4.86
N ALA A 16 -14.07 1.37 5.52
CA ALA A 16 -13.99 0.02 6.07
C ALA A 16 -13.72 -1.03 4.98
N LEU A 17 -14.45 -0.95 3.87
CA LEU A 17 -14.28 -1.86 2.74
C LEU A 17 -12.94 -1.67 2.04
N SER A 18 -12.47 -0.43 1.86
CA SER A 18 -11.17 -0.15 1.25
C SER A 18 -9.99 -0.65 2.11
N VAL A 19 -10.16 -0.68 3.43
CA VAL A 19 -9.17 -1.27 4.36
C VAL A 19 -9.21 -2.80 4.34
N LEU A 20 -10.40 -3.38 4.13
CA LEU A 20 -10.61 -4.82 4.11
C LEU A 20 -10.21 -5.47 2.77
N ALA A 21 -10.52 -4.83 1.63
CA ALA A 21 -10.36 -5.38 0.29
C ALA A 21 -8.99 -5.99 0.00
N PRO A 22 -7.85 -5.39 0.43
CA PRO A 22 -6.53 -5.98 0.22
C PRO A 22 -6.28 -7.31 0.96
N ARG A 23 -7.14 -7.67 1.92
CA ARG A 23 -7.06 -8.92 2.70
C ARG A 23 -7.94 -10.04 2.13
N LEU A 24 -8.80 -9.71 1.18
CA LEU A 24 -9.67 -10.67 0.50
C LEU A 24 -8.96 -11.27 -0.71
N SER A 25 -9.43 -12.43 -1.15
CA SER A 25 -8.87 -13.16 -2.29
C SER A 25 -9.98 -13.59 -3.26
N GLY A 26 -9.65 -13.64 -4.55
CA GLY A 26 -10.57 -14.13 -5.59
C GLY A 26 -11.87 -13.33 -5.69
N ASP A 27 -12.98 -14.03 -5.91
CA ASP A 27 -14.30 -13.45 -6.19
C ASP A 27 -14.81 -12.49 -5.10
N ASP A 28 -14.47 -12.74 -3.82
CA ASP A 28 -14.84 -11.86 -2.71
C ASP A 28 -14.19 -10.47 -2.83
N ARG A 29 -12.96 -10.43 -3.35
CA ARG A 29 -12.25 -9.18 -3.58
C ARG A 29 -12.90 -8.39 -4.72
N ASP A 30 -13.23 -9.06 -5.82
CA ASP A 30 -13.85 -8.43 -6.97
C ASP A 30 -15.25 -7.87 -6.62
N ALA A 31 -16.02 -8.61 -5.82
CA ALA A 31 -17.31 -8.14 -5.31
C ALA A 31 -17.16 -6.89 -4.43
N VAL A 32 -16.19 -6.89 -3.51
CA VAL A 32 -15.93 -5.72 -2.64
C VAL A 32 -15.40 -4.53 -3.43
N ASP A 33 -14.51 -4.74 -4.40
CA ASP A 33 -13.99 -3.68 -5.26
C ASP A 33 -15.11 -3.04 -6.09
N GLY A 34 -16.09 -3.83 -6.55
CA GLY A 34 -17.32 -3.32 -7.17
C GLY A 34 -18.13 -2.38 -6.25
N ILE A 35 -18.38 -2.81 -5.01
CA ILE A 35 -19.10 -2.01 -4.01
C ILE A 35 -18.33 -0.72 -3.67
N VAL A 36 -17.00 -0.80 -3.52
CA VAL A 36 -16.12 0.34 -3.28
C VAL A 36 -16.23 1.35 -4.44
N GLY A 37 -16.23 0.87 -5.68
CA GLY A 37 -16.43 1.69 -6.87
C GLY A 37 -17.76 2.45 -6.84
N ASP A 38 -18.87 1.75 -6.58
CA ASP A 38 -20.20 2.34 -6.51
C ASP A 38 -20.33 3.40 -5.40
N LEU A 39 -19.75 3.13 -4.23
CA LEU A 39 -19.71 4.07 -3.12
C LEU A 39 -18.88 5.32 -3.47
N ALA A 40 -17.71 5.14 -4.09
CA ALA A 40 -16.85 6.24 -4.50
C ALA A 40 -17.53 7.16 -5.52
N VAL A 41 -18.25 6.59 -6.50
CA VAL A 41 -19.03 7.36 -7.49
C VAL A 41 -20.15 8.18 -6.82
N ARG A 42 -20.82 7.58 -5.83
CA ARG A 42 -21.92 8.23 -5.11
C ARG A 42 -21.44 9.36 -4.20
N ILE A 43 -20.35 9.14 -3.47
CA ILE A 43 -19.72 10.13 -2.59
C ILE A 43 -19.10 11.26 -3.41
N GLY A 44 -18.47 10.92 -4.54
CA GLY A 44 -17.79 11.87 -5.40
C GLY A 44 -16.36 12.19 -4.93
N PRO A 45 -15.68 13.08 -5.66
CA PRO A 45 -14.24 13.32 -5.46
C PRO A 45 -13.92 14.08 -4.17
N ALA A 46 -14.89 14.79 -3.59
CA ALA A 46 -14.65 15.69 -2.47
C ALA A 46 -15.71 15.52 -1.37
N VAL A 47 -15.28 15.51 -0.11
CA VAL A 47 -16.16 15.53 1.07
C VAL A 47 -15.92 16.76 1.94
N SER A 48 -16.92 17.14 2.73
CA SER A 48 -16.77 18.26 3.66
C SER A 48 -15.77 17.95 4.78
N LYS A 49 -15.07 18.99 5.28
CA LYS A 49 -14.13 18.86 6.41
C LYS A 49 -14.77 18.23 7.65
N ARG A 50 -16.03 18.55 7.96
CA ARG A 50 -16.74 17.94 9.10
C ARG A 50 -16.91 16.43 8.93
N ARG A 51 -17.31 15.96 7.74
CA ARG A 51 -17.45 14.52 7.47
C ARG A 51 -16.09 13.82 7.51
N ALA A 52 -15.05 14.40 6.89
CA ALA A 52 -13.70 13.86 6.92
C ALA A 52 -13.14 13.75 8.36
N ALA A 53 -13.33 14.79 9.18
CA ALA A 53 -12.89 14.79 10.58
C ALA A 53 -13.61 13.72 11.40
N ALA A 54 -14.94 13.56 11.19
CA ALA A 54 -15.73 12.53 11.85
C ALA A 54 -15.34 11.10 11.45
N VAL A 55 -14.90 10.88 10.21
CA VAL A 55 -14.42 9.56 9.75
C VAL A 55 -13.06 9.21 10.32
N LEU A 56 -12.18 10.20 10.46
CA LEU A 56 -10.86 10.02 11.07
C LEU A 56 -10.88 10.04 12.60
N ASP A 57 -12.05 10.26 13.21
CA ASP A 57 -12.24 10.43 14.65
C ASP A 57 -11.32 11.52 15.26
N ILE A 58 -11.25 12.67 14.58
CA ILE A 58 -10.47 13.83 15.01
C ILE A 58 -11.31 15.11 14.98
N SER A 59 -10.82 16.16 15.65
CA SER A 59 -11.41 17.48 15.55
C SER A 59 -11.13 18.13 14.19
N VAL A 60 -12.01 19.03 13.74
CA VAL A 60 -11.79 19.80 12.49
C VAL A 60 -10.48 20.61 12.52
N PRO A 61 -10.10 21.28 13.62
CA PRO A 61 -8.79 21.93 13.70
C PRO A 61 -7.61 20.96 13.56
N ALA A 62 -7.72 19.74 14.08
CA ALA A 62 -6.69 18.71 13.89
C ALA A 62 -6.62 18.27 12.43
N LEU A 63 -7.77 18.14 11.76
CA LEU A 63 -7.82 17.87 10.31
C LEU A 63 -7.18 19.02 9.51
N ASP A 64 -7.44 20.28 9.87
CA ASP A 64 -6.83 21.44 9.20
C ASP A 64 -5.30 21.43 9.34
N GLU A 65 -4.79 21.07 10.52
CA GLU A 65 -3.36 20.87 10.74
C GLU A 65 -2.80 19.71 9.90
N TRP A 66 -3.58 18.63 9.69
CA TRP A 66 -3.17 17.52 8.83
C TRP A 66 -3.13 17.91 7.35
N ILE A 67 -4.11 18.69 6.90
CA ILE A 67 -4.14 19.27 5.55
C ILE A 67 -2.91 20.16 5.36
N ARG A 68 -2.63 21.06 6.32
CA ARG A 68 -1.46 21.96 6.27
C ARG A 68 -0.14 21.20 6.20
N ARG A 69 -0.05 20.03 6.85
CA ARG A 69 1.11 19.13 6.82
C ARG A 69 1.16 18.20 5.60
N GLY A 70 0.18 18.29 4.69
CA GLY A 70 0.10 17.45 3.50
C GLY A 70 -0.22 15.98 3.80
N ARG A 71 -0.88 15.67 4.92
CA ARG A 71 -1.32 14.31 5.26
C ARG A 71 -2.65 13.93 4.63
N VAL A 72 -3.44 14.94 4.26
CA VAL A 72 -4.74 14.81 3.62
C VAL A 72 -4.81 15.86 2.52
N GLU A 73 -5.11 15.43 1.31
CA GLU A 73 -5.23 16.32 0.15
C GLU A 73 -6.60 17.00 0.13
N VAL A 74 -6.61 18.23 -0.37
CA VAL A 74 -7.84 19.00 -0.61
C VAL A 74 -7.99 19.11 -2.11
N THR A 75 -9.18 18.82 -2.61
CA THR A 75 -9.52 18.99 -4.02
C THR A 75 -10.56 20.10 -4.17
N THR A 76 -10.46 20.81 -5.27
CA THR A 76 -11.42 21.84 -5.68
C THR A 76 -12.00 21.41 -7.02
N ALA A 77 -13.21 20.86 -6.98
CA ALA A 77 -13.94 20.66 -8.23
C ALA A 77 -14.34 22.04 -8.81
N PRO A 78 -14.28 22.24 -10.13
CA PRO A 78 -14.71 23.49 -10.75
C PRO A 78 -16.14 23.85 -10.34
N GLY A 79 -16.34 25.04 -9.76
CA GLY A 79 -17.64 25.50 -9.27
C GLY A 79 -18.08 24.95 -7.90
N ALA A 80 -17.24 24.20 -7.19
CA ALA A 80 -17.51 23.70 -5.84
C ALA A 80 -16.61 24.33 -4.78
N ARG A 81 -17.08 24.35 -3.53
CA ARG A 81 -16.23 24.66 -2.38
C ARG A 81 -15.12 23.61 -2.25
N ALA A 82 -13.92 24.05 -1.88
CA ALA A 82 -12.82 23.17 -1.54
C ALA A 82 -13.26 22.11 -0.52
N GLY A 83 -13.01 20.84 -0.84
CA GLY A 83 -13.35 19.69 -0.02
C GLY A 83 -12.14 18.79 0.16
N VAL A 84 -12.20 17.92 1.16
CA VAL A 84 -11.18 16.89 1.37
C VAL A 84 -11.31 15.86 0.25
N ASP A 85 -10.20 15.53 -0.40
CA ASP A 85 -10.16 14.51 -1.44
C ASP A 85 -10.53 13.14 -0.84
N THR A 86 -11.55 12.49 -1.40
CA THR A 86 -12.10 11.23 -0.88
C THR A 86 -11.07 10.11 -0.91
N ALA A 87 -10.26 10.01 -1.98
CA ALA A 87 -9.24 8.97 -2.10
C ALA A 87 -8.12 9.20 -1.08
N SER A 88 -7.69 10.44 -0.88
CA SER A 88 -6.74 10.80 0.15
C SER A 88 -7.26 10.49 1.55
N LEU A 89 -8.54 10.77 1.82
CA LEU A 89 -9.17 10.45 3.11
C LEU A 89 -9.13 8.95 3.40
N VAL A 90 -9.50 8.12 2.42
CA VAL A 90 -9.47 6.65 2.55
C VAL A 90 -8.06 6.15 2.82
N ARG A 91 -7.07 6.63 2.05
CA ARG A 91 -5.64 6.30 2.28
C ARG A 91 -5.22 6.65 3.69
N THR A 92 -5.55 7.86 4.16
CA THR A 92 -5.15 8.31 5.50
C THR A 92 -5.86 7.51 6.59
N ALA A 93 -7.14 7.19 6.43
CA ALA A 93 -7.89 6.37 7.39
C ALA A 93 -7.30 4.96 7.52
N ALA A 94 -6.84 4.36 6.43
CA ALA A 94 -6.15 3.06 6.45
C ALA A 94 -4.85 3.06 7.27
N LEU A 95 -4.24 4.24 7.48
CA LEU A 95 -3.02 4.39 8.28
C LEU A 95 -3.31 4.67 9.77
N VAL A 96 -4.54 5.02 10.12
CA VAL A 96 -4.95 5.31 11.50
C VAL A 96 -5.48 4.03 12.15
N PRO A 97 -4.81 3.47 13.17
CA PRO A 97 -5.38 2.37 13.94
C PRO A 97 -6.64 2.83 14.67
N PRO A 98 -7.71 2.03 14.70
CA PRO A 98 -8.88 2.36 15.50
C PRO A 98 -8.49 2.51 16.98
N GLY A 99 -8.92 3.60 17.61
CA GLY A 99 -8.63 3.88 19.03
C GLY A 99 -7.22 4.40 19.33
N ALA A 100 -6.43 4.81 18.33
CA ALA A 100 -5.09 5.33 18.57
C ALA A 100 -5.13 6.65 19.36
N SER A 101 -4.48 6.71 20.53
CA SER A 101 -4.40 7.93 21.35
C SER A 101 -3.61 9.08 20.70
N ARG A 102 -2.83 8.80 19.64
CA ARG A 102 -2.03 9.78 18.87
C ARG A 102 -2.03 9.46 17.37
N PRO A 103 -3.17 9.63 16.69
CA PRO A 103 -3.34 9.18 15.30
C PRO A 103 -2.38 9.93 14.35
N GLY A 104 -2.06 11.19 14.63
CA GLY A 104 -1.14 11.98 13.81
C GLY A 104 0.30 11.44 13.75
N ARG A 105 0.83 10.87 14.85
CA ARG A 105 2.19 10.28 14.85
C ARG A 105 2.23 8.94 14.12
N ALA A 106 1.15 8.16 14.19
CA ALA A 106 1.02 6.91 13.45
C ALA A 106 1.01 7.17 11.94
N VAL A 107 0.22 8.16 11.51
CA VAL A 107 0.16 8.60 10.11
C VAL A 107 1.52 9.11 9.62
N ASP A 108 2.22 9.96 10.39
CA ASP A 108 3.56 10.43 10.01
C ASP A 108 4.55 9.28 9.80
N ARG A 109 4.57 8.31 10.73
CA ARG A 109 5.46 7.16 10.64
C ARG A 109 5.14 6.30 9.42
N ALA A 110 3.86 6.05 9.17
CA ALA A 110 3.43 5.23 8.04
C ALA A 110 3.72 5.91 6.69
N LEU A 111 3.47 7.23 6.58
CA LEU A 111 3.81 8.00 5.39
C LEU A 111 5.33 8.05 5.15
N ALA A 112 6.14 8.20 6.19
CA ALA A 112 7.60 8.16 6.08
C ALA A 112 8.09 6.78 5.59
N GLU A 113 7.50 5.70 6.10
CA GLU A 113 7.83 4.34 5.68
C GLU A 113 7.43 4.08 4.22
N GLN A 114 6.25 4.55 3.81
CA GLN A 114 5.79 4.44 2.44
C GLN A 114 6.71 5.18 1.46
N ARG A 115 7.17 6.38 1.83
CA ARG A 115 8.17 7.14 1.03
C ARG A 115 9.48 6.39 0.90
N ARG A 116 10.00 5.83 1.99
CA ARG A 116 11.23 5.02 1.97
C ARG A 116 11.10 3.80 1.06
N ARG A 117 9.96 3.10 1.10
CA ARG A 117 9.71 1.96 0.21
C ARG A 117 9.62 2.38 -1.25
N ALA A 118 8.94 3.48 -1.56
CA ALA A 118 8.86 4.00 -2.92
C ALA A 118 10.23 4.42 -3.45
N GLU A 119 11.04 5.08 -2.61
CA GLU A 119 12.41 5.45 -2.94
C GLU A 119 13.30 4.23 -3.18
N PHE A 120 13.22 3.21 -2.31
CA PHE A 120 13.93 1.94 -2.50
C PHE A 120 13.59 1.30 -3.85
N TRP A 121 12.30 1.18 -4.19
CA TRP A 121 11.90 0.59 -5.46
C TRP A 121 12.35 1.41 -6.67
N ARG A 122 12.25 2.74 -6.60
CA ARG A 122 12.75 3.63 -7.65
C ARG A 122 14.27 3.48 -7.85
N LEU A 123 15.03 3.37 -6.77
CA LEU A 123 16.48 3.13 -6.83
C LEU A 123 16.78 1.76 -7.41
N ASN A 124 16.05 0.72 -6.98
CA ASN A 124 16.22 -0.63 -7.50
C ASN A 124 15.90 -0.72 -9.01
N GLU A 125 14.85 -0.03 -9.45
CA GLU A 125 14.50 0.09 -10.86
C GLU A 125 15.61 0.83 -11.64
N ALA A 126 16.12 1.93 -11.11
CA ALA A 126 17.21 2.68 -11.73
C ALA A 126 18.51 1.84 -11.85
N VAL A 127 18.85 1.07 -10.82
CA VAL A 127 19.98 0.12 -10.84
C VAL A 127 19.74 -0.96 -11.89
N THR A 128 18.57 -1.60 -11.88
CA THR A 128 18.22 -2.64 -12.85
C THR A 128 18.27 -2.11 -14.29
N ALA A 129 17.78 -0.89 -14.52
CA ALA A 129 17.83 -0.24 -15.83
C ALA A 129 19.26 0.17 -16.23
N ALA A 130 20.11 0.56 -15.28
CA ALA A 130 21.52 0.85 -15.53
C ALA A 130 22.29 -0.44 -15.85
N GLU A 131 22.09 -1.51 -15.07
CA GLU A 131 22.66 -2.83 -15.31
C GLU A 131 22.18 -3.41 -16.65
N GLY A 132 20.89 -3.26 -16.98
CA GLY A 132 20.33 -3.67 -18.26
C GLY A 132 20.93 -2.90 -19.44
N ARG A 133 21.15 -1.58 -19.31
CA ARG A 133 21.84 -0.77 -20.32
C ARG A 133 23.31 -1.16 -20.46
N ALA A 134 24.01 -1.36 -19.34
CA ALA A 134 25.40 -1.79 -19.34
C ALA A 134 25.56 -3.16 -20.00
N PHE A 135 24.69 -4.11 -19.68
CA PHE A 135 24.64 -5.43 -20.32
C PHE A 135 24.30 -5.33 -21.81
N ALA A 136 23.33 -4.50 -22.20
CA ALA A 136 22.96 -4.32 -23.60
C ALA A 136 24.08 -3.68 -24.45
N ALA A 137 24.93 -2.84 -23.84
CA ALA A 137 26.06 -2.19 -24.48
C ALA A 137 27.27 -3.12 -24.74
N LEU A 138 27.28 -4.32 -24.16
CA LEU A 138 28.35 -5.29 -24.39
C LEU A 138 28.25 -5.94 -25.78
N PRO A 139 29.39 -6.27 -26.41
CA PRO A 139 29.43 -7.14 -27.57
C PRO A 139 28.70 -8.47 -27.31
N PHE A 140 28.06 -9.04 -28.34
CA PHE A 140 27.22 -10.24 -28.18
C PHE A 140 27.95 -11.41 -27.51
N ALA A 141 29.21 -11.68 -27.87
CA ALA A 141 30.02 -12.73 -27.26
C ALA A 141 30.22 -12.53 -25.73
N GLU A 142 30.37 -11.28 -25.29
CA GLU A 142 30.51 -10.95 -23.87
C GLU A 142 29.18 -11.06 -23.11
N ARG A 143 28.06 -10.72 -23.76
CA ARG A 143 26.71 -10.95 -23.21
C ARG A 143 26.46 -12.42 -22.92
N ILE A 144 26.84 -13.32 -23.84
CA ILE A 144 26.72 -14.77 -23.65
C ILE A 144 27.61 -15.25 -22.49
N ALA A 145 28.88 -14.85 -22.47
CA ALA A 145 29.80 -15.24 -21.39
C ALA A 145 29.34 -14.72 -20.00
N GLN A 146 28.74 -13.53 -19.93
CA GLN A 146 28.20 -13.00 -18.69
C GLN A 146 26.92 -13.72 -18.24
N LEU A 147 26.03 -14.09 -19.18
CA LEU A 147 24.86 -14.92 -18.88
C LEU A 147 25.29 -16.30 -18.36
N GLU A 148 26.26 -16.95 -19.00
CA GLU A 148 26.79 -18.25 -18.55
C GLU A 148 27.38 -18.19 -17.13
N ARG A 149 28.07 -17.10 -16.77
CA ARG A 149 28.53 -16.86 -15.39
C ARG A 149 27.36 -16.70 -14.43
N HIS A 150 26.34 -15.93 -14.80
CA HIS A 150 25.17 -15.69 -13.95
C HIS A 150 24.37 -16.98 -13.70
N TYR A 151 24.16 -17.80 -14.74
CA TYR A 151 23.48 -19.09 -14.62
C TYR A 151 24.27 -20.10 -13.79
N LYS A 152 25.61 -20.13 -13.90
CA LYS A 152 26.46 -20.95 -13.02
C LYS A 152 26.36 -20.52 -11.56
N THR A 153 26.32 -19.23 -11.27
CA THR A 153 26.16 -18.70 -9.90
C THR A 153 24.80 -19.03 -9.31
N ILE A 154 23.72 -18.91 -10.09
CA ILE A 154 22.36 -19.28 -9.64
C ILE A 154 22.27 -20.80 -9.41
N GLY A 155 22.85 -21.61 -10.31
CA GLY A 155 22.94 -23.06 -10.13
C GLY A 155 23.74 -23.47 -8.89
N ALA A 156 24.83 -22.77 -8.58
CA ALA A 156 25.63 -22.97 -7.37
C ALA A 156 24.87 -22.58 -6.09
N LEU A 157 24.12 -21.47 -6.10
CA LEU A 157 23.30 -21.05 -4.94
C LEU A 157 22.11 -21.99 -4.69
N ALA A 158 21.50 -22.50 -5.77
CA ALA A 158 20.42 -23.49 -5.67
C ALA A 158 20.90 -24.84 -5.11
N SER A 159 22.16 -25.23 -5.39
CA SER A 159 22.76 -26.47 -4.87
C SER A 159 23.25 -26.33 -3.43
N VAL A 160 23.69 -25.14 -2.99
CA VAL A 160 24.01 -24.85 -1.57
C VAL A 160 22.76 -24.94 -0.68
N ARG A 161 21.58 -24.49 -1.14
CA ARG A 161 20.31 -24.61 -0.40
C ARG A 161 19.75 -26.04 -0.31
N ARG A 162 20.25 -26.99 -1.10
CA ARG A 162 19.81 -28.40 -1.11
C ARG A 162 20.68 -29.33 -0.26
N ARG A 163 21.69 -28.84 0.48
CA ARG A 163 22.38 -29.70 1.45
C ARG A 163 21.43 -30.00 2.61
N PRO A 164 21.06 -31.28 2.85
CA PRO A 164 20.38 -31.64 4.08
C PRO A 164 21.29 -31.28 5.25
N ARG A 165 20.69 -30.70 6.30
CA ARG A 165 21.36 -30.39 7.56
C ARG A 165 21.82 -31.73 8.17
N ALA A 166 23.09 -32.07 7.98
CA ALA A 166 23.66 -33.35 8.39
C ALA A 166 23.72 -33.55 9.92
N ASP A 167 23.32 -32.55 10.71
CA ASP A 167 23.37 -32.57 12.18
C ASP A 167 21.96 -32.51 12.83
N ALA A 168 20.91 -32.95 12.14
CA ALA A 168 19.63 -33.15 12.82
C ALA A 168 19.71 -34.44 13.65
N PRO A 169 19.66 -34.39 15.00
CA PRO A 169 19.62 -35.60 15.80
C PRO A 169 18.37 -36.41 15.46
N PRO A 170 18.44 -37.74 15.46
CA PRO A 170 17.27 -38.58 15.16
C PRO A 170 16.15 -38.28 16.18
N PRO A 171 14.88 -38.30 15.73
CA PRO A 171 13.76 -38.13 16.64
C PRO A 171 13.75 -39.28 17.64
N THR A 172 13.83 -38.94 18.92
CA THR A 172 13.71 -39.89 20.02
C THR A 172 12.34 -40.56 19.93
N GLU A 173 12.33 -41.85 19.59
CA GLU A 173 11.11 -42.66 19.69
C GLU A 173 10.67 -42.67 21.15
N ALA A 174 9.49 -42.09 21.39
CA ALA A 174 8.79 -42.21 22.65
C ALA A 174 8.42 -43.69 22.83
N ALA A 175 9.12 -44.35 23.76
CA ALA A 175 8.74 -45.64 24.28
C ALA A 175 7.31 -45.54 24.82
N THR A 176 6.38 -46.19 24.12
CA THR A 176 5.10 -46.59 24.68
C THR A 176 5.35 -47.97 25.30
N GLY A 177 5.32 -48.02 26.63
CA GLY A 177 5.47 -49.20 27.47
C GLY A 177 5.28 -48.81 28.92
#